data_AF-A0A3D2Z2K0-F1
#
_entry.id   AF-A0A3D2Z2K0-F1
#
_cell.length_a   1.000
_cell.length_b   1.000
_cell.length_c   1.000
_cell.angle_alpha   90.00
_cell.angle_beta   90.00
_cell.angle_gamma   90.00
#
_symmetry.space_group_name_H-M   'P 1'
#
loop_
_entity.id
_entity.type
_entity.pdbx_description
1 polymer ?
#
loop_
_entity_poly.entity_id
_entity_poly.type
_entity_poly.pdbx_seq_one_letter_code
_entity_poly.pdbx_strand_id
1 'polypeptide(L)'
;MVLDRLGLDKATALAHIHDQRPDYLTFENWVVEQVGTPTNDVSHEWNTFISNRIHKQEKIDDIYGTLSFAQDAGITSAAILNQLEDWHFWYERDLDGSELAGRKGTVVPLVSSLDYGSLGVCQLPRTWHKVLLESAGLLHVDYPGLGGGLDRRVVVDVLGLDRDEVIEHLTTVRPSYLQFESWVREHLNSDLSGPITEWNEFVRNRDHHGEKRADIHANLGRPDDGSLPTTATVLNQVEDWHFAHGELYKAD
;
A
#
# COMPACT_ATOMS: atom_id res chain seq x y z
N MET A 1 7.74 -8.05 17.71
CA MET A 1 6.78 -7.14 18.36
C MET A 1 5.33 -7.54 18.10
N VAL A 2 4.84 -7.62 16.85
CA VAL A 2 3.45 -8.03 16.60
C VAL A 2 3.18 -9.48 17.05
N LEU A 3 4.06 -10.41 16.70
CA LEU A 3 3.96 -11.81 17.14
C LEU A 3 4.03 -11.92 18.67
N ASP A 4 4.94 -11.19 19.31
CA ASP A 4 5.05 -11.14 20.78
C ASP A 4 3.77 -10.57 21.42
N ARG A 5 3.15 -9.54 20.82
CA ARG A 5 1.89 -8.94 21.32
C ARG A 5 0.73 -9.92 21.22
N LEU A 6 0.73 -10.75 20.17
CA LEU A 6 -0.22 -11.83 19.96
C LEU A 6 0.08 -13.08 20.80
N GLY A 7 1.24 -13.14 21.48
CA GLY A 7 1.67 -14.32 22.23
C GLY A 7 2.16 -15.47 21.35
N LEU A 8 2.50 -15.21 20.08
CA LEU A 8 2.99 -16.20 19.12
C LEU A 8 4.53 -16.19 19.08
N ASP A 9 5.13 -17.36 19.29
CA ASP A 9 6.58 -17.51 19.21
C ASP A 9 7.11 -17.22 17.78
N LYS A 10 8.14 -16.38 17.71
CA LYS A 10 8.73 -15.94 16.44
C LYS A 10 9.33 -17.10 15.65
N ALA A 11 10.03 -18.03 16.30
CA ALA A 11 10.69 -19.14 15.60
C ALA A 11 9.65 -20.08 14.99
N THR A 12 8.58 -20.34 15.72
CA THR A 12 7.43 -21.14 15.27
C THR A 12 6.73 -20.51 14.07
N ALA A 13 6.43 -19.21 14.13
CA ALA A 13 5.82 -18.50 13.00
C ALA A 13 6.72 -18.52 11.74
N LEU A 14 8.03 -18.28 11.92
CA LEU A 14 8.98 -18.31 10.80
C LEU A 14 9.10 -19.69 10.18
N ALA A 15 9.18 -20.75 10.99
CA ALA A 15 9.22 -22.13 10.49
C ALA A 15 7.96 -22.45 9.65
N HIS A 16 6.78 -22.10 10.16
CA HIS A 16 5.53 -22.30 9.43
C HIS A 16 5.51 -21.58 8.07
N ILE A 17 5.89 -20.29 8.04
CA ILE A 17 5.95 -19.51 6.79
C ILE A 17 6.94 -20.13 5.80
N HIS A 18 8.12 -20.55 6.25
CA HIS A 18 9.14 -21.12 5.36
C HIS A 18 8.74 -22.50 4.80
N ASP A 19 8.17 -23.35 5.65
CA ASP A 19 7.87 -24.74 5.31
C ASP A 19 6.59 -24.84 4.46
N GLN A 20 5.55 -24.08 4.83
CA GLN A 20 4.24 -24.18 4.20
C GLN A 20 4.03 -23.13 3.10
N ARG A 21 4.74 -22.00 3.18
CA ARG A 21 4.60 -20.83 2.30
C ARG A 21 3.13 -20.46 2.01
N PRO A 22 2.31 -20.33 3.07
CA PRO A 22 0.88 -20.11 2.95
C PRO A 22 0.58 -18.78 2.24
N ASP A 23 -0.59 -18.69 1.59
CA ASP A 23 -1.15 -17.38 1.28
C ASP A 23 -1.54 -16.64 2.57
N TYR A 24 -1.89 -15.35 2.46
CA TYR A 24 -2.15 -14.53 3.64
C TYR A 24 -3.31 -15.07 4.50
N LEU A 25 -4.42 -15.49 3.89
CA LEU A 25 -5.59 -15.96 4.64
C LEU A 25 -5.32 -17.30 5.33
N THR A 26 -4.58 -18.20 4.68
CA THR A 26 -4.15 -19.45 5.30
C THR A 26 -3.22 -19.18 6.48
N PHE A 27 -2.29 -18.23 6.35
CA PHE A 27 -1.42 -17.80 7.44
C PHE A 27 -2.19 -17.16 8.59
N GLU A 28 -3.11 -16.24 8.30
CA GLU A 28 -3.91 -15.54 9.31
C GLU A 28 -4.80 -16.53 10.08
N ASN A 29 -5.43 -17.48 9.39
CA ASN A 29 -6.18 -18.56 10.02
C ASN A 29 -5.29 -19.41 10.94
N TRP A 30 -4.10 -19.79 10.48
CA TRP A 30 -3.15 -20.54 11.31
C TRP A 30 -2.75 -19.73 12.57
N VAL A 31 -2.51 -18.42 12.46
CA VAL A 31 -2.26 -17.56 13.62
C VAL A 31 -3.43 -17.61 14.60
N VAL A 32 -4.67 -17.46 14.13
CA VAL A 32 -5.87 -17.56 14.96
C VAL A 32 -6.01 -18.93 15.63
N GLU A 33 -5.64 -20.02 14.95
CA GLU A 33 -5.60 -21.35 15.56
C GLU A 33 -4.56 -21.46 16.68
N GLN A 34 -3.42 -20.77 16.57
CA GLN A 34 -2.36 -20.79 17.58
C GLN A 34 -2.69 -19.97 18.82
N VAL A 35 -3.25 -18.76 18.63
CA VAL A 35 -3.37 -17.77 19.73
C VAL A 35 -4.78 -17.25 19.97
N GLY A 36 -5.76 -17.70 19.19
CA GLY A 36 -7.13 -17.19 19.19
C GLY A 36 -7.28 -15.87 18.42
N THR A 37 -8.52 -15.48 18.15
CA THR A 37 -8.82 -14.19 17.53
C THR A 37 -8.53 -13.05 18.52
N PRO A 38 -7.69 -12.05 18.16
CA PRO A 38 -7.45 -10.90 19.01
C PRO A 38 -8.75 -10.13 19.28
N THR A 39 -8.88 -9.57 20.49
CA THR A 39 -10.01 -8.68 20.78
C THR A 39 -9.86 -7.36 20.01
N ASN A 40 -10.98 -6.67 19.79
CA ASN A 40 -10.98 -5.34 19.18
C ASN A 40 -10.07 -4.36 19.92
N ASP A 41 -10.01 -4.45 21.26
CA ASP A 41 -9.14 -3.60 22.08
C ASP A 41 -7.66 -3.86 21.81
N VAL A 42 -7.25 -5.13 21.70
CA VAL A 42 -5.86 -5.50 21.39
C VAL A 42 -5.48 -5.01 20.00
N SER A 43 -6.35 -5.22 19.00
CA SER A 43 -6.10 -4.75 17.63
C SER A 43 -6.07 -3.22 17.57
N HIS A 44 -6.98 -2.53 18.26
CA HIS A 44 -7.02 -1.07 18.30
C HIS A 44 -5.78 -0.48 18.98
N GLU A 45 -5.38 -1.02 20.13
CA GLU A 45 -4.17 -0.62 20.84
C GLU A 45 -2.93 -0.78 19.95
N TRP A 46 -2.76 -1.96 19.35
CA TRP A 46 -1.61 -2.25 18.50
C TRP A 46 -1.56 -1.36 17.26
N ASN A 47 -2.67 -1.19 16.55
CA ASN A 47 -2.73 -0.35 15.36
C ASN A 47 -2.50 1.12 15.69
N THR A 48 -3.00 1.60 16.85
CA THR A 48 -2.76 2.95 17.36
C THR A 48 -1.29 3.15 17.74
N PHE A 49 -0.64 2.14 18.33
CA PHE A 49 0.79 2.18 18.61
C PHE A 49 1.61 2.30 17.31
N ILE A 50 1.29 1.50 16.30
CA ILE A 50 1.99 1.53 15.01
C ILE A 50 1.80 2.87 14.30
N SER A 51 0.58 3.41 14.25
CA SER A 51 0.29 4.67 13.55
C SER A 51 0.95 5.90 14.19
N ASN A 52 1.11 5.90 15.52
CA ASN A 52 1.71 7.00 16.27
C ASN A 52 3.21 6.81 16.54
N ARG A 53 3.82 5.75 16.01
CA ARG A 53 5.24 5.47 16.27
C ARG A 53 6.13 6.55 15.64
N ILE A 54 7.07 7.04 16.43
CA ILE A 54 8.16 7.94 15.99
C ILE A 54 9.47 7.17 16.07
N HIS A 55 10.33 7.31 15.06
CA HIS A 55 11.66 6.68 15.05
C HIS A 55 12.60 7.37 16.03
N LYS A 56 13.63 6.65 16.47
CA LYS A 56 14.77 7.26 17.16
C LYS A 56 15.52 8.18 16.18
N GLN A 57 16.14 9.25 16.69
CA GLN A 57 16.84 10.23 15.85
C GLN A 57 17.85 9.59 14.90
N GLU A 58 18.66 8.63 15.35
CA GLU A 58 19.63 7.92 14.51
C GLU A 58 18.98 7.28 13.26
N LYS A 59 17.81 6.63 13.41
CA LYS A 59 17.09 6.04 12.27
C LYS A 59 16.43 7.12 11.40
N ILE A 60 16.03 8.25 11.97
CA ILE A 60 15.55 9.40 11.18
C ILE A 60 16.69 9.94 10.32
N ASP A 61 17.87 10.16 10.90
CA ASP A 61 19.05 10.68 10.21
C ASP A 61 19.49 9.75 9.06
N ASP A 62 19.47 8.43 9.30
CA ASP A 62 19.77 7.41 8.28
C ASP A 62 18.78 7.46 7.10
N ILE A 63 17.47 7.52 7.39
CA ILE A 63 16.44 7.61 6.35
C ILE A 63 16.54 8.95 5.61
N TYR A 64 16.79 10.04 6.33
CA TYR A 64 16.96 11.36 5.71
C TYR A 64 18.16 11.38 4.77
N GLY A 65 19.28 10.74 5.16
CA GLY A 65 20.43 10.55 4.28
C GLY A 65 20.09 9.78 3.02
N THR A 66 19.33 8.69 3.15
CA THR A 66 18.86 7.86 2.03
C THR A 66 17.95 8.66 1.09
N LEU A 67 16.96 9.35 1.64
CA LEU A 67 15.97 10.11 0.88
C LEU A 67 16.43 11.51 0.48
N SER A 68 17.66 11.89 0.83
CA SER A 68 18.22 13.23 0.65
C SER A 68 17.34 14.36 1.23
N PHE A 69 16.70 14.11 2.38
CA PHE A 69 15.93 15.11 3.09
C PHE A 69 16.83 16.12 3.84
N ALA A 70 16.35 17.35 3.94
CA ALA A 70 16.95 18.33 4.84
C ALA A 70 16.73 17.91 6.31
N GLN A 71 17.69 18.22 7.18
CA GLN A 71 17.63 17.83 8.60
C GLN A 71 16.44 18.46 9.34
N ASP A 72 15.88 19.55 8.83
CA ASP A 72 14.71 20.24 9.34
C ASP A 72 13.40 19.90 8.60
N ALA A 73 13.36 18.83 7.79
CA ALA A 73 12.18 18.43 7.02
C ALA A 73 10.93 18.11 7.89
N GLY A 74 11.11 17.88 9.19
CA GLY A 74 10.00 17.74 10.16
C GLY A 74 9.16 16.46 10.06
N ILE A 75 9.55 15.49 9.22
CA ILE A 75 8.84 14.21 9.07
C ILE A 75 9.42 13.20 10.06
N THR A 76 8.68 12.88 11.12
CA THR A 76 9.15 11.99 12.19
C THR A 76 8.34 10.70 12.34
N SER A 77 7.21 10.59 11.64
CA SER A 77 6.37 9.39 11.65
C SER A 77 7.14 8.19 11.11
N ALA A 78 7.29 7.16 11.94
CA ALA A 78 7.99 5.94 11.56
C ALA A 78 7.28 5.19 10.44
N ALA A 79 5.95 5.29 10.35
CA ALA A 79 5.17 4.67 9.28
C ALA A 79 5.47 5.35 7.93
N ILE A 80 5.40 6.70 7.90
CA ILE A 80 5.68 7.47 6.68
C ILE A 80 7.13 7.30 6.25
N LEU A 81 8.09 7.43 7.17
CA LEU A 81 9.51 7.30 6.83
C LEU A 81 9.87 5.91 6.29
N ASN A 82 9.31 4.84 6.88
CA ASN A 82 9.50 3.49 6.36
C ASN A 82 8.91 3.33 4.95
N GLN A 83 7.68 3.82 4.73
CA GLN A 83 7.03 3.76 3.42
C GLN A 83 7.85 4.49 2.34
N LEU A 84 8.32 5.70 2.64
CA LEU A 84 9.13 6.49 1.71
C LEU A 84 10.48 5.81 1.41
N GLU A 85 11.14 5.21 2.41
CA GLU A 85 12.37 4.44 2.25
C GLU A 85 12.14 3.19 1.39
N ASP A 86 11.08 2.42 1.67
CA ASP A 86 10.72 1.22 0.89
C ASP A 86 10.42 1.57 -0.58
N TRP A 87 9.67 2.66 -0.83
CA TRP A 87 9.35 3.09 -2.19
C TRP A 87 10.55 3.66 -2.94
N HIS A 88 11.49 4.30 -2.24
CA HIS A 88 12.74 4.75 -2.82
C HIS A 88 13.57 3.56 -3.30
N PHE A 89 13.76 2.53 -2.46
CA PHE A 89 14.49 1.34 -2.86
C PHE A 89 13.78 0.55 -3.96
N TRP A 90 12.44 0.43 -3.89
CA TRP A 90 11.67 -0.15 -4.99
C TRP A 90 11.91 0.62 -6.30
N TYR A 91 11.85 1.95 -6.26
CA TYR A 91 12.03 2.77 -7.45
C TYR A 91 13.42 2.58 -8.06
N GLU A 92 14.48 2.70 -7.26
CA GLU A 92 15.86 2.60 -7.74
C GLU A 92 16.25 1.18 -8.19
N ARG A 93 15.83 0.15 -7.45
CA ARG A 93 16.25 -1.23 -7.68
C ARG A 93 15.34 -1.97 -8.65
N ASP A 94 14.02 -1.81 -8.50
CA ASP A 94 13.04 -2.68 -9.13
C ASP A 94 12.51 -2.08 -10.44
N LEU A 95 12.18 -0.78 -10.44
CA LEU A 95 11.63 -0.09 -11.62
C LEU A 95 12.71 0.45 -12.56
N ASP A 96 13.60 1.31 -12.06
CA ASP A 96 14.69 1.89 -12.88
C ASP A 96 15.89 0.93 -13.01
N GLY A 97 15.92 -0.12 -12.20
CA GLY A 97 16.82 -1.26 -12.34
C GLY A 97 16.32 -2.31 -13.34
N SER A 98 16.61 -3.58 -13.05
CA SER A 98 16.24 -4.69 -13.94
C SER A 98 15.61 -5.90 -13.22
N GLU A 99 15.36 -5.79 -11.90
CA GLU A 99 14.87 -6.92 -11.10
C GLU A 99 13.46 -7.37 -11.51
N LEU A 100 12.64 -6.46 -12.07
CA LEU A 100 11.30 -6.78 -12.56
C LEU A 100 11.24 -7.07 -14.06
N ALA A 101 12.36 -7.09 -14.79
CA ALA A 101 12.33 -7.22 -16.26
C ALA A 101 11.62 -8.49 -16.78
N GLY A 102 11.63 -9.57 -15.98
CA GLY A 102 10.94 -10.83 -16.26
C GLY A 102 9.47 -10.87 -15.83
N ARG A 103 8.93 -9.83 -15.20
CA ARG A 103 7.58 -9.80 -14.59
C ARG A 103 6.58 -8.98 -15.41
N LYS A 104 6.68 -9.03 -16.74
CA LYS A 104 5.82 -8.22 -17.62
C LYS A 104 4.37 -8.61 -17.46
N GLY A 105 3.51 -7.64 -17.18
CA GLY A 105 2.08 -7.86 -17.04
C GLY A 105 1.68 -8.68 -15.81
N THR A 106 2.57 -8.87 -14.82
CA THR A 106 2.33 -9.72 -13.65
C THR A 106 2.53 -9.00 -12.32
N VAL A 107 3.05 -7.78 -12.29
CA VAL A 107 3.34 -7.08 -11.02
C VAL A 107 2.06 -6.51 -10.43
N VAL A 108 1.60 -7.12 -9.34
CA VAL A 108 0.45 -6.64 -8.56
C VAL A 108 0.86 -5.42 -7.72
N PRO A 109 0.11 -4.30 -7.74
CA PRO A 109 0.46 -3.11 -7.00
C PRO A 109 0.21 -3.32 -5.49
N LEU A 110 1.28 -3.60 -4.73
CA LEU A 110 1.17 -3.88 -3.28
C LEU A 110 1.20 -2.63 -2.38
N VAL A 111 1.42 -1.44 -2.94
CA VAL A 111 1.23 -0.17 -2.21
C VAL A 111 -0.25 -0.04 -1.85
N SER A 112 -0.56 0.09 -0.57
CA SER A 112 -1.92 0.07 -0.06
C SER A 112 -2.67 1.37 -0.38
N SER A 113 -3.99 1.28 -0.55
CA SER A 113 -4.86 2.46 -0.61
C SER A 113 -4.85 3.29 0.68
N LEU A 114 -4.34 2.77 1.79
CA LEU A 114 -4.17 3.48 3.07
C LEU A 114 -2.75 4.03 3.28
N ASP A 115 -1.83 3.85 2.34
CA ASP A 115 -0.48 4.39 2.51
C ASP A 115 -0.45 5.89 2.24
N TYR A 116 0.47 6.60 2.89
CA TYR A 116 0.58 8.05 2.87
C TYR A 116 2.01 8.48 2.56
N GLY A 117 2.15 9.43 1.65
CA GLY A 117 3.36 10.24 1.57
C GLY A 117 3.37 11.40 2.58
N SER A 118 4.34 12.30 2.46
CA SER A 118 4.45 13.47 3.33
C SER A 118 3.31 14.48 3.12
N LEU A 119 2.60 14.41 1.98
CA LEU A 119 1.40 15.22 1.73
C LEU A 119 0.19 14.74 2.53
N GLY A 120 0.26 13.53 3.11
CA GLY A 120 -0.80 12.99 3.95
C GLY A 120 -2.05 12.56 3.17
N VAL A 121 -1.93 12.25 1.88
CA VAL A 121 -3.06 11.86 1.02
C VAL A 121 -3.00 10.36 0.74
N CYS A 122 -3.97 9.60 1.28
CA CYS A 122 -4.05 8.18 0.96
C CYS A 122 -4.43 7.95 -0.50
N GLN A 123 -4.21 6.73 -1.00
CA GLN A 123 -4.33 6.35 -2.42
C GLN A 123 -3.29 6.99 -3.35
N LEU A 124 -2.82 8.22 -3.12
CA LEU A 124 -1.87 8.90 -4.02
C LEU A 124 -0.59 8.07 -4.30
N PRO A 125 0.06 7.44 -3.29
CA PRO A 125 1.20 6.54 -3.55
C PRO A 125 0.83 5.34 -4.42
N ARG A 126 -0.34 4.74 -4.19
CA ARG A 126 -0.82 3.62 -5.01
C ARG A 126 -1.09 4.03 -6.45
N THR A 127 -1.66 5.22 -6.67
CA THR A 127 -1.86 5.78 -8.02
C THR A 127 -0.53 5.93 -8.76
N TRP A 128 0.47 6.56 -8.12
CA TRP A 128 1.83 6.70 -8.66
C TRP A 128 2.41 5.34 -9.05
N HIS A 129 2.38 4.37 -8.12
CA HIS A 129 2.92 3.04 -8.32
C HIS A 129 2.29 2.33 -9.53
N LYS A 130 0.95 2.38 -9.64
CA LYS A 130 0.21 1.73 -10.73
C LYS A 130 0.54 2.33 -12.09
N VAL A 131 0.58 3.66 -12.22
CA VAL A 131 0.90 4.31 -13.50
C VAL A 131 2.33 4.01 -13.93
N LEU A 132 3.30 4.01 -13.00
CA LEU A 132 4.68 3.65 -13.32
C LEU A 132 4.80 2.21 -13.79
N LEU A 133 4.19 1.25 -13.07
CA LEU A 133 4.16 -0.15 -13.49
C LEU A 133 3.50 -0.32 -14.87
N GLU A 134 2.40 0.39 -15.15
CA GLU A 134 1.71 0.34 -16.44
C GLU A 134 2.62 0.87 -17.56
N SER A 135 3.26 2.03 -17.32
CA SER A 135 4.18 2.65 -18.28
C SER A 135 5.40 1.77 -18.60
N ALA A 136 5.82 0.93 -17.65
CA ALA A 136 6.91 -0.03 -17.82
C ALA A 136 6.46 -1.37 -18.42
N GLY A 137 5.16 -1.57 -18.65
CA GLY A 137 4.60 -2.85 -19.11
C GLY A 137 4.67 -3.96 -18.05
N LEU A 138 4.75 -3.60 -16.78
CA LEU A 138 4.89 -4.52 -15.65
C LEU A 138 3.57 -4.76 -14.91
N LEU A 139 2.65 -3.79 -14.93
CA LEU A 139 1.41 -3.84 -14.16
C LEU A 139 0.59 -5.10 -14.48
N HIS A 140 0.15 -5.81 -13.44
CA HIS A 140 -0.71 -6.97 -13.59
C HIS A 140 -1.99 -6.64 -14.38
N VAL A 141 -2.37 -7.51 -15.31
CA VAL A 141 -3.42 -7.25 -16.33
C VAL A 141 -4.79 -6.86 -15.75
N ASP A 142 -5.11 -7.34 -14.55
CA ASP A 142 -6.38 -7.04 -13.88
C ASP A 142 -6.42 -5.64 -13.21
N TYR A 143 -5.32 -4.90 -13.26
CA TYR A 143 -5.21 -3.56 -12.68
C TYR A 143 -5.10 -2.51 -13.80
N PRO A 144 -5.95 -1.47 -13.80
CA PRO A 144 -5.71 -0.29 -14.64
C PRO A 144 -4.60 0.56 -14.00
N GLY A 145 -3.82 1.35 -14.76
CA GLY A 145 -2.89 2.33 -14.20
C GLY A 145 -3.60 3.43 -13.40
N LEU A 146 -4.03 4.49 -14.09
CA LEU A 146 -4.90 5.53 -13.49
C LEU A 146 -6.38 5.24 -13.83
N GLY A 147 -7.01 4.39 -13.01
CA GLY A 147 -8.38 3.94 -13.21
C GLY A 147 -9.44 5.00 -12.86
N GLY A 148 -10.69 4.74 -13.24
CA GLY A 148 -11.82 5.64 -12.98
C GLY A 148 -12.30 5.69 -11.52
N GLY A 149 -11.79 4.81 -10.66
CA GLY A 149 -12.18 4.69 -9.25
C GLY A 149 -11.45 5.67 -8.33
N LEU A 150 -10.81 5.15 -7.28
CA LEU A 150 -10.09 5.99 -6.31
C LEU A 150 -8.96 6.81 -6.94
N ASP A 151 -8.28 6.28 -7.97
CA ASP A 151 -7.17 6.96 -8.63
C ASP A 151 -7.62 8.29 -9.25
N ARG A 152 -8.69 8.26 -10.06
CA ARG A 152 -9.29 9.48 -10.61
C ARG A 152 -9.78 10.41 -9.50
N ARG A 153 -10.46 9.87 -8.48
CA ARG A 153 -11.07 10.70 -7.43
C ARG A 153 -10.01 11.45 -6.60
N VAL A 154 -8.90 10.81 -6.25
CA VAL A 154 -7.82 11.50 -5.52
C VAL A 154 -7.15 12.57 -6.39
N VAL A 155 -6.89 12.28 -7.66
CA VAL A 155 -6.20 13.22 -8.57
C VAL A 155 -7.09 14.41 -8.94
N VAL A 156 -8.31 14.14 -9.42
CA VAL A 156 -9.18 15.16 -9.98
C VAL A 156 -10.04 15.82 -8.91
N ASP A 157 -10.74 15.01 -8.11
CA ASP A 157 -11.79 15.55 -7.24
C ASP A 157 -11.22 16.08 -5.91
N VAL A 158 -10.12 15.50 -5.41
CA VAL A 158 -9.48 15.93 -4.15
C VAL A 158 -8.34 16.93 -4.40
N LEU A 159 -7.40 16.60 -5.29
CA LEU A 159 -6.24 17.45 -5.55
C LEU A 159 -6.51 18.55 -6.60
N GLY A 160 -7.59 18.44 -7.37
CA GLY A 160 -7.94 19.42 -8.40
C GLY A 160 -6.97 19.45 -9.58
N LEU A 161 -6.23 18.36 -9.81
CA LEU A 161 -5.24 18.25 -10.89
C LEU A 161 -5.88 17.76 -12.18
N ASP A 162 -5.27 18.12 -13.32
CA ASP A 162 -5.62 17.54 -14.60
C ASP A 162 -5.12 16.09 -14.68
N ARG A 163 -6.02 15.18 -15.07
CA ARG A 163 -5.73 13.74 -15.13
C ARG A 163 -4.68 13.43 -16.19
N ASP A 164 -4.77 14.06 -17.35
CA ASP A 164 -3.92 13.75 -18.48
C ASP A 164 -2.52 14.34 -18.26
N GLU A 165 -2.41 15.53 -17.66
CA GLU A 165 -1.12 16.10 -17.23
C GLU A 165 -0.41 15.20 -16.19
N VAL A 166 -1.15 14.63 -15.24
CA VAL A 166 -0.59 13.69 -14.25
C VAL A 166 -0.09 12.41 -14.93
N ILE A 167 -0.88 11.84 -15.85
CA ILE A 167 -0.47 10.65 -16.61
C ILE A 167 0.76 10.96 -17.47
N GLU A 168 0.75 12.08 -18.18
CA GLU A 168 1.88 12.50 -19.01
C GLU A 168 3.14 12.67 -18.16
N HIS A 169 3.06 13.37 -17.02
CA HIS A 169 4.20 13.54 -16.13
C HIS A 169 4.73 12.19 -15.63
N LEU A 170 3.86 11.32 -15.11
CA LEU A 170 4.26 10.01 -14.57
C LEU A 170 4.85 9.10 -15.65
N THR A 171 4.33 9.12 -16.88
CA THR A 171 4.78 8.23 -17.95
C THR A 171 6.03 8.73 -18.68
N THR A 172 6.22 10.06 -18.77
CA THR A 172 7.35 10.67 -19.49
C THR A 172 8.56 10.88 -18.59
N VAL A 173 8.35 11.43 -17.39
CA VAL A 173 9.42 11.71 -16.43
C VAL A 173 9.77 10.45 -15.63
N ARG A 174 8.76 9.60 -15.35
CA ARG A 174 8.86 8.44 -14.44
C ARG A 174 9.53 8.81 -13.12
N PRO A 175 8.99 9.79 -12.37
CA PRO A 175 9.62 10.30 -11.16
C PRO A 175 9.57 9.28 -10.02
N SER A 176 10.54 9.35 -9.09
CA SER A 176 10.39 8.73 -7.78
C SER A 176 9.19 9.31 -7.03
N TYR A 177 8.66 8.63 -6.01
CA TYR A 177 7.48 9.14 -5.30
C TYR A 177 7.73 10.53 -4.69
N LEU A 178 8.93 10.81 -4.18
CA LEU A 178 9.27 12.13 -3.61
C LEU A 178 9.29 13.22 -4.68
N GLN A 179 9.80 12.92 -5.88
CA GLN A 179 9.78 13.85 -7.01
C GLN A 179 8.33 14.10 -7.47
N PHE A 180 7.52 13.04 -7.55
CA PHE A 180 6.11 13.16 -7.89
C PHE A 180 5.32 13.97 -6.85
N GLU A 181 5.51 13.71 -5.56
CA GLU A 181 4.82 14.44 -4.51
C GLU A 181 5.25 15.91 -4.45
N SER A 182 6.52 16.22 -4.76
CA SER A 182 7.00 17.59 -4.94
C SER A 182 6.31 18.26 -6.12
N TRP A 183 6.24 17.58 -7.28
CA TRP A 183 5.52 18.08 -8.45
C TRP A 183 4.04 18.33 -8.14
N VAL A 184 3.36 17.41 -7.42
CA VAL A 184 1.97 17.61 -6.98
C VAL A 184 1.84 18.89 -6.17
N ARG A 185 2.70 19.09 -5.16
CA ARG A 185 2.68 20.29 -4.29
C ARG A 185 2.82 21.59 -5.08
N GLU A 186 3.66 21.61 -6.10
CA GLU A 186 3.85 22.77 -6.98
C GLU A 186 2.62 23.11 -7.83
N HIS A 187 1.76 22.11 -8.10
CA HIS A 187 0.55 22.25 -8.91
C HIS A 187 -0.72 22.42 -8.06
N LEU A 188 -0.61 22.37 -6.73
CA LEU A 188 -1.73 22.69 -5.84
C LEU A 188 -1.94 24.20 -5.79
N ASN A 189 -3.18 24.62 -6.06
CA ASN A 189 -3.54 26.04 -6.13
C ASN A 189 -4.31 26.55 -4.88
N SER A 190 -4.49 25.71 -3.87
CA SER A 190 -5.27 26.02 -2.66
C SER A 190 -4.84 25.17 -1.46
N ASP A 191 -5.21 25.60 -0.26
CA ASP A 191 -5.15 24.73 0.92
C ASP A 191 -6.18 23.60 0.79
N LEU A 192 -5.70 22.36 0.89
CA LEU A 192 -6.51 21.14 0.78
C LEU A 192 -6.59 20.36 2.10
N SER A 193 -6.20 20.94 3.23
CA SER A 193 -6.24 20.27 4.54
C SER A 193 -7.61 19.65 4.88
N GLY A 194 -8.70 20.40 4.66
CA GLY A 194 -10.08 19.91 4.81
C GLY A 194 -10.42 18.77 3.84
N PRO A 195 -10.36 18.99 2.51
CA PRO A 195 -10.59 17.95 1.51
C PRO A 195 -9.77 16.66 1.71
N ILE A 196 -8.50 16.78 2.09
CA ILE A 196 -7.62 15.65 2.38
C ILE A 196 -8.11 14.88 3.61
N THR A 197 -8.56 15.58 4.66
CA THR A 197 -9.11 14.94 5.86
C THR A 197 -10.36 14.13 5.52
N GLU A 198 -11.32 14.74 4.82
CA GLU A 198 -12.56 14.08 4.37
C GLU A 198 -12.28 12.88 3.45
N TRP A 199 -11.34 13.04 2.51
CA TRP A 199 -10.90 11.98 1.61
C TRP A 199 -10.34 10.78 2.38
N ASN A 200 -9.41 11.05 3.30
CA ASN A 200 -8.77 10.01 4.08
C ASN A 200 -9.76 9.27 4.99
N GLU A 201 -10.71 9.98 5.60
CA GLU A 201 -11.79 9.36 6.37
C GLU A 201 -12.68 8.47 5.49
N PHE A 202 -13.04 8.94 4.29
CA PHE A 202 -13.81 8.14 3.34
C PHE A 202 -13.09 6.83 2.96
N VAL A 203 -11.81 6.89 2.58
CA VAL A 203 -11.07 5.69 2.14
C VAL A 203 -10.87 4.68 3.28
N ARG A 204 -10.69 5.15 4.52
CA ARG A 204 -10.56 4.28 5.70
C ARG A 204 -11.84 3.54 6.04
N ASN A 205 -13.00 4.18 5.88
CA ASN A 205 -14.26 3.70 6.43
C ASN A 205 -15.26 3.17 5.37
N ARG A 206 -14.91 3.22 4.08
CA ARG A 206 -15.79 2.71 3.03
C ARG A 206 -15.84 1.18 3.02
N ASP A 207 -17.00 0.67 2.65
CA ASP A 207 -17.26 -0.76 2.45
C ASP A 207 -17.49 -1.07 0.97
N HIS A 208 -17.17 -2.30 0.56
CA HIS A 208 -17.64 -2.84 -0.72
C HIS A 208 -19.05 -3.41 -0.54
N HIS A 209 -19.90 -3.18 -1.53
CA HIS A 209 -21.27 -3.69 -1.53
C HIS A 209 -21.53 -4.60 -2.73
N GLY A 210 -22.42 -5.58 -2.53
CA GLY A 210 -23.01 -6.41 -3.58
C GLY A 210 -21.96 -7.09 -4.47
N GLU A 211 -21.95 -6.68 -5.73
CA GLU A 211 -21.18 -7.30 -6.82
C GLU A 211 -19.66 -7.25 -6.58
N LYS A 212 -19.08 -6.09 -6.27
CA LYS A 212 -17.62 -6.00 -6.12
C LYS A 212 -17.09 -6.84 -4.95
N ARG A 213 -17.87 -6.96 -3.88
CA ARG A 213 -17.53 -7.87 -2.77
C ARG A 213 -17.58 -9.32 -3.23
N ALA A 214 -18.65 -9.72 -3.92
CA ALA A 214 -18.79 -11.08 -4.44
C ALA A 214 -17.65 -11.47 -5.40
N ASP A 215 -17.24 -10.54 -6.28
CA ASP A 215 -16.11 -10.74 -7.20
C ASP A 215 -14.80 -11.01 -6.45
N ILE A 216 -14.52 -10.24 -5.39
CA ILE A 216 -13.32 -10.44 -4.56
C ILE A 216 -13.35 -11.82 -3.92
N HIS A 217 -14.47 -12.24 -3.34
CA HIS A 217 -14.59 -13.58 -2.74
C HIS A 217 -14.40 -14.69 -3.78
N ALA A 218 -14.93 -14.50 -5.00
CA ALA A 218 -14.74 -15.44 -6.11
C ALA A 218 -13.27 -15.52 -6.53
N ASN A 219 -12.56 -14.39 -6.63
CA ASN A 219 -11.13 -14.33 -6.93
C ASN A 219 -10.29 -15.03 -5.84
N LEU A 220 -10.68 -14.88 -4.58
CA LEU A 220 -10.07 -15.57 -3.44
C LEU A 220 -10.43 -17.07 -3.37
N GLY A 221 -11.26 -17.58 -4.28
CA GLY A 221 -11.66 -18.99 -4.34
C GLY A 221 -12.50 -19.46 -3.14
N ARG A 222 -13.23 -18.54 -2.49
CA ARG A 222 -13.98 -18.82 -1.25
C ARG A 222 -15.41 -18.26 -1.29
N PRO A 223 -16.35 -18.84 -0.51
CA PRO A 223 -17.66 -18.24 -0.36
C PRO A 223 -17.59 -16.91 0.39
N ASP A 224 -18.58 -16.05 0.13
CA ASP A 224 -18.87 -14.91 0.98
C ASP A 224 -19.74 -15.37 2.16
N ASP A 225 -19.07 -15.92 3.18
CA ASP A 225 -19.66 -16.47 4.40
C ASP A 225 -19.68 -15.45 5.56
N GLY A 226 -19.27 -14.22 5.30
CA GLY A 226 -19.18 -13.15 6.31
C GLY A 226 -17.99 -13.29 7.26
N SER A 227 -17.02 -14.18 7.01
CA SER A 227 -15.82 -14.28 7.86
C SER A 227 -14.78 -13.18 7.60
N LEU A 228 -14.86 -12.51 6.44
CA LEU A 228 -14.01 -11.35 6.12
C LEU A 228 -14.77 -10.04 6.37
N PRO A 229 -14.07 -8.95 6.75
CA PRO A 229 -14.71 -7.65 6.93
C PRO A 229 -15.25 -7.10 5.61
N THR A 230 -16.26 -6.24 5.69
CA THR A 230 -16.85 -5.55 4.53
C THR A 230 -16.03 -4.36 4.05
N THR A 231 -15.03 -3.95 4.83
CA THR A 231 -14.18 -2.80 4.56
C THR A 231 -13.47 -2.96 3.22
N ALA A 232 -13.78 -2.05 2.29
CA ALA A 232 -13.35 -2.16 0.90
C ALA A 232 -11.83 -2.25 0.79
N THR A 233 -11.13 -1.48 1.63
CA THR A 233 -9.68 -1.40 1.58
C THR A 233 -9.01 -2.66 2.12
N VAL A 234 -9.57 -3.30 3.15
CA VAL A 234 -9.07 -4.60 3.64
C VAL A 234 -9.30 -5.68 2.59
N LEU A 235 -10.50 -5.74 2.01
CA LEU A 235 -10.80 -6.71 0.95
C LEU A 235 -9.89 -6.54 -0.27
N ASN A 236 -9.64 -5.29 -0.70
CA ASN A 236 -8.69 -5.02 -1.79
C ASN A 236 -7.27 -5.50 -1.46
N GLN A 237 -6.78 -5.27 -0.23
CA GLN A 237 -5.44 -5.73 0.17
C GLN A 237 -5.33 -7.25 0.17
N VAL A 238 -6.35 -7.94 0.70
CA VAL A 238 -6.38 -9.40 0.71
C VAL A 238 -6.41 -9.97 -0.72
N GLU A 239 -7.18 -9.36 -1.63
CA GLU A 239 -7.18 -9.69 -3.06
C GLU A 239 -5.81 -9.44 -3.70
N ASP A 240 -5.19 -8.29 -3.45
CA ASP A 240 -3.85 -7.97 -3.95
C ASP A 240 -2.80 -8.99 -3.47
N TRP A 241 -2.82 -9.36 -2.19
CA TRP A 241 -1.90 -10.35 -1.64
C TRP A 241 -2.14 -11.74 -2.23
N HIS A 242 -3.39 -12.11 -2.48
CA HIS A 242 -3.72 -13.37 -3.14
C HIS A 242 -3.14 -13.42 -4.56
N PHE A 243 -3.37 -12.38 -5.37
CA PHE A 243 -2.80 -12.33 -6.72
C PHE A 243 -1.27 -12.31 -6.68
N ALA A 244 -0.66 -11.46 -5.82
CA ALA A 244 0.79 -11.39 -5.72
C ALA A 244 1.43 -12.70 -5.28
N HIS A 245 0.80 -13.42 -4.33
CA HIS A 245 1.24 -14.75 -3.92
C HIS A 245 1.13 -15.74 -5.09
N GLY A 246 0.02 -15.73 -5.84
CA GLY A 246 -0.16 -16.56 -7.02
C GLY A 246 0.95 -16.37 -8.07
N GLU A 247 1.36 -15.12 -8.33
CA GLU A 247 2.46 -14.79 -9.25
C GLU A 247 3.84 -15.32 -8.80
N LEU A 248 4.03 -15.66 -7.52
CA LEU A 248 5.27 -16.31 -7.07
C LEU A 248 5.37 -17.77 -7.55
N TYR A 249 4.24 -18.42 -7.83
CA TYR A 249 4.17 -19.84 -8.17
C TYR A 249 3.80 -20.11 -9.63
N LYS A 250 3.36 -19.09 -10.36
CA LYS A 250 3.30 -19.13 -11.82
C LYS A 250 4.74 -19.14 -12.35
N ALA A 251 5.30 -20.34 -12.52
CA ALA A 251 6.58 -20.52 -13.18
C ALA A 251 6.44 -20.15 -14.67
N ASP A 252 7.47 -19.48 -15.20
CA ASP A 252 7.70 -19.35 -16.65
C ASP A 252 7.84 -20.71 -17.33
#